data_AF-A0A1G9DGR2-F1
#
_entry.id   AF-A0A1G9DGR2-F1
#
_cell.length_a   1.000
_cell.length_b   1.000
_cell.length_c   1.000
_cell.angle_alpha   90.00
_cell.angle_beta   90.00
_cell.angle_gamma   90.00
#
_symmetry.space_group_name_H-M   'P 1'
#
loop_
_entity.id
_entity.type
_entity.pdbx_description
1 polymer ?
#
loop_
_entity_poly.entity_id
_entity_poly.type
_entity_poly.pdbx_seq_one_letter_code
_entity_poly.pdbx_strand_id
1 'polypeptide(L)'
;MLKAYGEPSNLWLDFTRGNRKSFTTIYNTHVARLFEYGMRILKDEDQTRDCIHDLFTKLWANRKTLGQTDNERLYLLGALRNTIMTYKAREDRFLKAELKPDDFIIEFNAESVHIQNDEAMAQSQKIRMALEQLTGRQKEIIYLKYFEEMDYEQISELMNISVKGAYKLSARALEALKVILDVDAAMVLLMLFQYKSQIF
;
A
#
# COMPACT_ATOMS: atom_id res chain seq x y z
N MET A 1 -24.58 -0.23 -39.43
CA MET A 1 -25.12 -0.41 -38.08
C MET A 1 -24.12 0.13 -37.07
N LEU A 2 -24.52 1.14 -36.31
CA LEU A 2 -23.72 1.86 -35.32
C LEU A 2 -23.51 0.99 -34.07
N LYS A 3 -22.26 0.67 -33.72
CA LYS A 3 -21.92 0.25 -32.35
C LYS A 3 -21.97 1.50 -31.49
N ALA A 4 -22.89 1.52 -30.53
CA ALA A 4 -22.98 2.56 -29.52
C ALA A 4 -21.65 2.66 -28.75
N TYR A 5 -20.95 3.78 -28.93
CA TYR A 5 -19.97 4.27 -27.98
C TYR A 5 -20.74 4.67 -26.71
N GLY A 6 -20.98 3.70 -25.82
CA GLY A 6 -21.35 4.02 -24.45
C GLY A 6 -20.17 4.72 -23.79
N GLU A 7 -20.42 5.89 -23.19
CA GLU A 7 -19.44 6.60 -22.36
C GLU A 7 -18.74 5.63 -21.39
N PRO A 8 -17.47 5.86 -21.02
CA PRO A 8 -16.84 5.07 -19.96
C PRO A 8 -17.72 5.19 -18.71
N SER A 9 -18.40 4.10 -18.33
CA SER A 9 -19.21 4.03 -17.12
C SER A 9 -18.27 4.35 -15.95
N ASN A 10 -18.41 5.54 -15.39
CA ASN A 10 -17.66 5.95 -14.22
C ASN A 10 -18.24 5.19 -13.03
N LEU A 11 -17.68 4.01 -12.76
CA LEU A 11 -18.07 3.10 -11.68
C LEU A 11 -18.21 3.83 -10.35
N TRP A 12 -17.30 4.77 -10.06
CA TRP A 12 -17.34 5.62 -8.87
C TRP A 12 -18.55 6.55 -8.86
N LEU A 13 -18.83 7.23 -9.97
CA LEU A 13 -19.99 8.12 -10.10
C LEU A 13 -21.31 7.35 -9.92
N ASP A 14 -21.43 6.17 -10.53
CA ASP A 14 -22.63 5.33 -10.38
C ASP A 14 -22.77 4.85 -8.93
N PHE A 15 -21.66 4.48 -8.29
CA PHE A 15 -21.63 4.14 -6.87
C PHE A 15 -22.09 5.31 -5.98
N THR A 16 -21.58 6.52 -6.18
CA THR A 16 -21.95 7.71 -5.38
C THR A 16 -23.44 8.07 -5.53
N ARG A 17 -24.03 7.75 -6.68
CA ARG A 17 -25.48 7.83 -6.94
C ARG A 17 -26.30 6.69 -6.31
N GLY A 18 -25.65 5.72 -5.67
CA GLY A 18 -26.28 4.64 -4.93
C GLY A 18 -26.43 3.33 -5.71
N ASN A 19 -25.73 3.17 -6.84
CA ASN A 19 -25.73 1.91 -7.58
C ASN A 19 -25.00 0.81 -6.78
N ARG A 20 -25.76 -0.19 -6.32
CA ARG A 20 -25.22 -1.34 -5.58
C ARG A 20 -24.28 -2.21 -6.41
N LYS A 21 -24.55 -2.39 -7.70
CA LYS A 21 -23.69 -3.20 -8.58
C LYS A 21 -22.32 -2.55 -8.71
N SER A 22 -22.27 -1.23 -8.91
CA SER A 22 -21.00 -0.50 -8.98
C SER A 22 -20.22 -0.62 -7.68
N PHE A 23 -20.87 -0.53 -6.51
CA PHE A 23 -20.23 -0.76 -5.23
C PHE A 23 -19.66 -2.17 -5.08
N THR A 24 -20.43 -3.20 -5.46
CA THR A 24 -19.96 -4.60 -5.45
C THR A 24 -18.77 -4.80 -6.38
N THR A 25 -18.78 -4.19 -7.56
CA THR A 25 -17.66 -4.23 -8.49
C THR A 25 -16.43 -3.58 -7.87
N ILE A 26 -16.54 -2.37 -7.31
CA ILE A 26 -15.44 -1.68 -6.63
C ILE A 26 -14.88 -2.56 -5.49
N TYR A 27 -15.76 -3.15 -4.67
CA TYR A 27 -15.34 -4.06 -3.60
C TYR A 27 -14.54 -5.24 -4.14
N ASN A 28 -15.10 -6.00 -5.08
CA ASN A 28 -14.47 -7.21 -5.62
C ASN A 28 -13.14 -6.91 -6.33
N THR A 29 -13.05 -5.77 -7.02
CA THR A 29 -11.83 -5.36 -7.73
C THR A 29 -10.70 -5.02 -6.76
N HIS A 30 -10.99 -4.41 -5.60
CA HIS A 30 -9.95 -3.85 -4.73
C HIS A 30 -9.70 -4.64 -3.44
N VAL A 31 -10.63 -5.49 -3.00
CA VAL A 31 -10.56 -6.16 -1.69
C VAL A 31 -9.28 -6.96 -1.50
N ALA A 32 -8.81 -7.69 -2.52
CA ALA A 32 -7.59 -8.49 -2.42
C ALA A 32 -6.34 -7.62 -2.18
N ARG A 33 -6.21 -6.51 -2.92
CA ARG A 33 -5.07 -5.59 -2.79
C ARG A 33 -5.13 -4.80 -1.48
N LEU A 34 -6.33 -4.40 -1.06
CA LEU A 34 -6.56 -3.77 0.23
C LEU A 34 -6.21 -4.71 1.39
N PHE A 35 -6.57 -5.99 1.27
CA PHE A 35 -6.21 -7.02 2.24
C PHE A 35 -4.70 -7.22 2.31
N GLU A 36 -4.01 -7.32 1.17
CA GLU A 36 -2.56 -7.40 1.14
C GLU A 36 -1.90 -6.20 1.83
N TYR A 37 -2.32 -4.98 1.49
CA TYR A 37 -1.78 -3.77 2.11
C TYR A 37 -2.09 -3.69 3.62
N GLY A 38 -3.30 -4.06 4.04
CA GLY A 38 -3.68 -4.09 5.45
C GLY A 38 -2.89 -5.12 6.27
N MET A 39 -2.68 -6.32 5.71
CA MET A 39 -1.87 -7.37 6.33
C MET A 39 -0.43 -6.94 6.56
N ARG A 40 0.15 -6.12 5.67
CA ARG A 40 1.50 -5.55 5.86
C ARG A 40 1.59 -4.63 7.07
N ILE A 41 0.48 -4.02 7.49
CA ILE A 41 0.44 -3.06 8.60
C ILE A 41 0.00 -3.74 9.91
N LEU A 42 -1.08 -4.50 9.86
CA LEU A 42 -1.72 -5.08 11.05
C LEU A 42 -1.15 -6.45 11.43
N LYS A 43 -0.69 -7.24 10.45
CA LYS A 43 -0.22 -8.63 10.63
C LYS A 43 -1.27 -9.56 11.26
N ASP A 44 -2.53 -9.17 11.20
CA ASP A 44 -3.67 -9.89 11.75
C ASP A 44 -4.79 -9.89 10.71
N GLU A 45 -5.22 -11.09 10.31
CA GLU A 45 -6.20 -11.30 9.27
C GLU A 45 -7.59 -10.80 9.66
N ASP A 46 -8.01 -11.04 10.90
CA ASP A 46 -9.33 -10.65 11.37
C ASP A 46 -9.41 -9.13 11.54
N GLN A 47 -8.38 -8.51 12.13
CA GLN A 47 -8.30 -7.04 12.22
C GLN A 47 -8.25 -6.38 10.84
N THR A 48 -7.55 -6.99 9.88
CA THR A 48 -7.48 -6.48 8.51
C THR A 48 -8.85 -6.56 7.83
N ARG A 49 -9.55 -7.70 7.94
CA ARG A 49 -10.92 -7.87 7.42
C ARG A 49 -11.89 -6.88 8.07
N ASP A 50 -11.78 -6.66 9.37
CA ASP A 50 -12.61 -5.70 10.11
C ASP A 50 -12.36 -4.26 9.64
N CYS A 51 -11.09 -3.87 9.45
CA CYS A 51 -10.75 -2.54 8.91
C CYS A 51 -11.28 -2.34 7.49
N ILE A 52 -11.20 -3.37 6.63
CA ILE A 52 -11.76 -3.33 5.28
C ILE A 52 -13.29 -3.24 5.34
N HIS A 53 -13.93 -4.01 6.21
CA HIS A 53 -15.37 -3.97 6.38
C HIS A 53 -15.84 -2.58 6.87
N ASP A 54 -15.17 -2.00 7.86
CA ASP A 54 -15.45 -0.65 8.36
C ASP A 54 -15.24 0.41 7.27
N LEU A 55 -14.16 0.29 6.49
CA LEU A 55 -13.92 1.13 5.31
C LEU A 55 -15.12 1.10 4.36
N PHE A 56 -15.51 -0.09 3.88
CA PHE A 56 -16.57 -0.22 2.88
C PHE A 56 -17.95 0.14 3.44
N THR A 57 -18.18 -0.08 4.74
CA THR A 57 -19.40 0.36 5.44
C THR A 57 -19.48 1.89 5.47
N LYS A 58 -18.41 2.57 5.88
CA LYS A 58 -18.31 4.03 5.88
C LYS A 58 -18.42 4.59 4.46
N LEU A 59 -17.77 3.95 3.50
CA LEU A 59 -17.81 4.32 2.09
C LEU A 59 -19.27 4.29 1.57
N TRP A 60 -20.00 3.21 1.83
CA TRP A 60 -21.41 3.12 1.45
C TRP A 60 -22.27 4.14 2.19
N ALA A 61 -22.10 4.30 3.51
CA ALA A 61 -22.87 5.25 4.31
C ALA A 61 -22.71 6.70 3.79
N ASN A 62 -21.48 7.09 3.46
CA ASN A 62 -21.12 8.45 3.05
C ASN A 62 -21.16 8.67 1.53
N ARG A 63 -21.57 7.68 0.74
CA ARG A 63 -21.49 7.69 -0.73
C ARG A 63 -22.03 8.94 -1.42
N LYS A 64 -23.05 9.58 -0.86
CA LYS A 64 -23.69 10.79 -1.43
C LYS A 64 -22.88 12.07 -1.22
N THR A 65 -21.97 12.08 -0.25
CA THR A 65 -21.14 13.25 0.09
C THR A 65 -19.69 13.07 -0.38
N LEU A 66 -19.37 11.94 -1.02
CA LEU A 66 -18.05 11.71 -1.59
C LEU A 66 -17.87 12.57 -2.83
N GLY A 67 -16.71 13.20 -2.93
CA GLY A 67 -16.30 13.88 -4.15
C GLY A 67 -16.08 12.89 -5.31
N GLN A 68 -15.94 13.44 -6.51
CA GLN A 68 -15.40 12.66 -7.61
C GLN A 68 -13.95 12.28 -7.30
N THR A 69 -13.56 11.11 -7.77
CA THR A 69 -12.16 10.66 -7.73
C THR A 69 -11.79 10.19 -9.12
N ASP A 70 -10.58 10.50 -9.53
CA ASP A 70 -10.01 10.03 -10.79
C ASP A 70 -9.27 8.69 -10.60
N ASN A 71 -9.14 8.22 -9.35
CA ASN A 71 -8.43 7.00 -9.01
C ASN A 71 -9.04 6.33 -7.77
N GLU A 72 -10.02 5.44 -7.97
CA GLU A 72 -10.65 4.71 -6.86
C GLU A 72 -9.66 3.88 -6.03
N ARG A 73 -8.60 3.36 -6.65
CA ARG A 73 -7.56 2.57 -5.94
C ARG A 73 -6.83 3.42 -4.93
N LEU A 74 -6.36 4.60 -5.33
CA LEU A 74 -5.64 5.53 -4.44
C LEU A 74 -6.52 5.94 -3.26
N TYR A 75 -7.77 6.30 -3.56
CA TYR A 75 -8.74 6.69 -2.54
C TYR A 75 -8.95 5.56 -1.52
N LEU A 76 -9.18 4.33 -1.99
CA LEU A 76 -9.46 3.19 -1.13
C LEU A 76 -8.26 2.80 -0.28
N LEU A 77 -7.04 2.83 -0.83
CA LEU A 77 -5.81 2.59 -0.05
C LEU A 77 -5.67 3.64 1.06
N GLY A 78 -5.91 4.93 0.75
CA GLY A 78 -5.79 6.01 1.74
C GLY A 78 -6.84 5.92 2.82
N ALA A 79 -8.08 5.63 2.43
CA ALA A 79 -9.17 5.42 3.35
C ALA A 79 -8.93 4.17 4.23
N LEU A 80 -8.39 3.08 3.69
CA LEU A 80 -7.99 1.91 4.48
C LEU A 80 -6.89 2.27 5.47
N ARG A 81 -5.82 2.91 5.00
CA ARG A 81 -4.70 3.35 5.86
C ARG A 81 -5.21 4.20 7.02
N ASN A 82 -6.07 5.17 6.76
CA ASN A 82 -6.67 6.01 7.79
C ASN A 82 -7.54 5.22 8.77
N THR A 83 -8.31 4.24 8.29
CA THR A 83 -9.08 3.32 9.13
C THR A 83 -8.16 2.50 10.03
N ILE A 84 -7.06 1.95 9.49
CA ILE A 84 -6.04 1.22 10.25
C ILE A 84 -5.37 2.12 11.30
N MET A 85 -4.96 3.33 10.94
CA MET A 85 -4.36 4.26 11.92
C MET A 85 -5.35 4.63 13.03
N THR A 86 -6.64 4.78 12.69
CA THR A 86 -7.69 5.04 13.68
C THR A 86 -7.92 3.84 14.58
N TYR A 87 -7.89 2.63 14.02
CA TYR A 87 -7.98 1.37 14.76
C TYR A 87 -6.81 1.25 15.74
N LYS A 88 -5.57 1.36 15.24
CA LYS A 88 -4.36 1.32 16.07
C LYS A 88 -4.40 2.38 17.15
N ALA A 89 -4.75 3.64 16.85
CA ALA A 89 -4.86 4.70 17.85
C ALA A 89 -5.92 4.47 18.95
N ARG A 90 -6.94 3.65 18.69
CA ARG A 90 -7.93 3.26 19.70
C ARG A 90 -7.40 2.17 20.62
N GLU A 91 -6.69 1.20 20.05
CA GLU A 91 -5.96 0.17 20.80
C GLU A 91 -4.83 0.79 21.65
N ASP A 92 -4.10 1.72 21.04
CA ASP A 92 -3.00 2.52 21.59
C ASP A 92 -3.45 3.70 22.47
N ARG A 93 -4.70 3.74 22.97
CA ARG A 93 -5.06 4.74 24.02
C ARG A 93 -4.21 4.64 25.30
N PHE A 94 -3.30 3.67 25.37
CA PHE A 94 -2.22 3.60 26.36
C PHE A 94 -0.85 4.13 25.90
N LEU A 95 -0.55 4.31 24.60
CA LEU A 95 0.74 4.83 24.08
C LEU A 95 0.58 5.50 22.70
N LYS A 96 0.98 6.78 22.51
CA LYS A 96 0.81 7.58 21.27
C LYS A 96 1.05 6.80 19.95
N ALA A 97 0.05 6.82 19.07
CA ALA A 97 0.07 6.21 17.74
C ALA A 97 0.93 6.99 16.72
N GLU A 98 2.21 6.62 16.64
CA GLU A 98 3.01 6.78 15.43
C GLU A 98 3.34 5.38 14.91
N LEU A 99 3.46 5.21 13.58
CA LEU A 99 3.98 3.97 13.00
C LEU A 99 5.38 3.70 13.57
N LYS A 100 5.47 2.77 14.52
CA LYS A 100 6.74 2.33 15.11
C LYS A 100 7.57 1.61 14.03
N PRO A 101 8.89 1.44 14.22
CA PRO A 101 9.75 0.69 13.30
C PRO A 101 9.18 -0.67 12.85
N ASP A 102 8.40 -1.32 13.71
CA ASP A 102 7.87 -2.67 13.50
C ASP A 102 6.52 -2.75 12.79
N ASP A 103 5.89 -1.62 12.48
CA ASP A 103 4.48 -1.60 12.11
C ASP A 103 4.18 -1.86 10.62
N PHE A 104 5.18 -1.83 9.75
CA PHE A 104 5.00 -2.11 8.32
C PHE A 104 5.96 -3.22 7.92
N ILE A 105 5.49 -4.28 7.27
CA ILE A 105 6.35 -5.36 6.77
C ILE A 105 6.32 -5.39 5.25
N ILE A 106 7.50 -5.55 4.65
CA ILE A 106 7.65 -5.90 3.24
C ILE A 106 7.99 -7.40 3.18
N GLU A 107 7.08 -8.24 3.68
CA GLU A 107 7.14 -9.68 3.49
C GLU A 107 6.15 -10.08 2.42
N PHE A 108 6.59 -11.01 1.60
CA PHE A 108 5.78 -11.69 0.63
C PHE A 108 6.04 -13.16 0.88
N ASN A 109 4.97 -13.96 0.99
CA ASN A 109 5.10 -15.39 1.25
C ASN A 109 5.91 -16.02 0.11
N ALA A 110 7.18 -16.27 0.37
CA ALA A 110 8.11 -16.95 -0.52
C ALA A 110 7.92 -18.48 -0.51
N GLU A 111 6.84 -19.00 0.09
CA GLU A 111 6.62 -20.45 0.25
C GLU A 111 6.35 -21.19 -1.07
N SER A 112 6.17 -20.48 -2.19
CA SER A 112 5.91 -21.10 -3.50
C SER A 112 7.03 -20.93 -4.54
N VAL A 113 8.11 -20.22 -4.24
CA VAL A 113 9.19 -20.03 -5.23
C VAL A 113 10.32 -21.00 -4.96
N HIS A 114 10.29 -22.16 -5.64
CA HIS A 114 11.44 -23.04 -5.77
C HIS A 114 12.48 -22.36 -6.69
N ILE A 115 13.18 -21.35 -6.15
CA ILE A 115 14.27 -20.65 -6.85
C ILE A 115 15.47 -21.59 -6.87
N GLN A 116 15.76 -22.22 -8.01
CA GLN A 116 16.94 -23.08 -8.21
C GLN A 116 18.26 -22.30 -8.30
N ASN A 117 18.32 -21.06 -7.82
CA ASN A 117 19.49 -20.18 -7.94
C ASN A 117 19.87 -19.59 -6.58
N ASP A 118 20.88 -20.19 -5.95
CA ASP A 118 21.38 -19.83 -4.62
C ASP A 118 21.79 -18.35 -4.52
N GLU A 119 22.32 -17.76 -5.61
CA GLU A 119 22.71 -16.35 -5.65
C GLU A 119 21.50 -15.41 -5.59
N ALA A 120 20.43 -15.74 -6.31
CA ALA A 120 19.21 -14.96 -6.33
C ALA A 120 18.49 -14.99 -4.97
N MET A 121 18.49 -16.15 -4.30
CA MET A 121 17.97 -16.29 -2.94
C MET A 121 18.79 -15.48 -1.94
N ALA A 122 20.12 -15.57 -1.99
CA ALA A 122 21.00 -14.81 -1.11
C ALA A 122 20.80 -13.29 -1.27
N GLN A 123 20.62 -12.81 -2.49
CA GLN A 123 20.36 -11.40 -2.76
C GLN A 123 19.00 -10.94 -2.23
N SER A 124 17.96 -11.75 -2.42
CA SER A 124 16.62 -11.48 -1.89
C SER A 124 16.57 -11.51 -0.35
N GLN A 125 17.36 -12.38 0.27
CA GLN A 125 17.50 -12.38 1.73
C GLN A 125 18.20 -11.11 2.22
N LYS A 126 19.27 -10.66 1.55
CA LYS A 126 19.98 -9.41 1.91
C LYS A 126 19.05 -8.19 1.87
N ILE A 127 18.32 -8.00 0.78
CA ILE A 127 17.40 -6.86 0.65
C ILE A 127 16.25 -6.95 1.65
N ARG A 128 15.68 -8.15 1.90
CA ARG A 128 14.67 -8.35 2.94
C ARG A 128 15.18 -7.94 4.32
N MET A 129 16.37 -8.42 4.71
CA MET A 129 16.99 -8.06 6.00
C MET A 129 17.31 -6.57 6.11
N ALA A 130 17.65 -5.90 5.01
CA ALA A 130 17.88 -4.46 4.98
C ALA A 130 16.57 -3.66 5.11
N LEU A 131 15.51 -4.10 4.42
CA LEU A 131 14.18 -3.50 4.54
C LEU A 131 13.66 -3.60 5.97
N GLU A 132 13.92 -4.71 6.68
CA GLU A 132 13.47 -4.87 8.07
C GLU A 132 14.11 -3.89 9.06
N GLN A 133 15.29 -3.34 8.74
CA GLN A 133 15.98 -2.35 9.57
C GLN A 133 15.47 -0.91 9.37
N LEU A 134 14.64 -0.66 8.36
CA LEU A 134 14.04 0.65 8.14
C LEU A 134 12.96 0.94 9.18
N THR A 135 12.65 2.22 9.42
CA THR A 135 11.45 2.58 10.19
C THR A 135 10.18 2.21 9.42
N GLY A 136 9.05 1.97 10.10
CA GLY A 136 7.78 1.61 9.44
C GLY A 136 7.37 2.60 8.35
N ARG A 137 7.60 3.91 8.56
CA ARG A 137 7.34 4.95 7.54
C ARG A 137 8.29 4.87 6.33
N GLN A 138 9.56 4.51 6.55
CA GLN A 138 10.53 4.31 5.47
C GLN A 138 10.19 3.04 4.68
N LYS A 139 9.84 1.94 5.35
CA LYS A 139 9.35 0.72 4.69
C LYS A 139 8.09 1.03 3.86
N GLU A 140 7.12 1.71 4.45
CA GLU A 140 5.87 2.09 3.77
C GLU A 140 6.16 2.89 2.49
N ILE A 141 7.00 3.93 2.53
CA ILE A 141 7.27 4.71 1.31
C ILE A 141 8.05 3.92 0.25
N ILE A 142 8.95 3.02 0.65
CA ILE A 142 9.68 2.15 -0.29
C ILE A 142 8.70 1.21 -0.97
N TYR A 143 7.79 0.60 -0.21
CA TYR A 143 6.72 -0.24 -0.73
C TYR A 143 5.87 0.50 -1.76
N LEU A 144 5.34 1.67 -1.37
CA LEU A 144 4.46 2.46 -2.23
C LEU A 144 5.19 2.95 -3.50
N LYS A 145 6.45 3.36 -3.38
CA LYS A 145 7.19 3.90 -4.52
C LYS A 145 7.64 2.83 -5.51
N TYR A 146 8.17 1.73 -5.01
CA TYR A 146 8.88 0.75 -5.84
C TYR A 146 8.07 -0.50 -6.17
N PHE A 147 7.12 -0.88 -5.30
CA PHE A 147 6.30 -2.08 -5.49
C PHE A 147 4.90 -1.72 -5.99
N GLU A 148 4.27 -0.67 -5.44
CA GLU A 148 2.99 -0.14 -5.94
C GLU A 148 3.15 0.84 -7.11
N GLU A 149 4.38 1.27 -7.41
CA GLU A 149 4.74 2.20 -8.50
C GLU A 149 4.06 3.57 -8.42
N MET A 150 3.74 4.03 -7.21
CA MET A 150 3.04 5.29 -7.01
C MET A 150 3.97 6.49 -7.24
N ASP A 151 3.43 7.59 -7.76
CA ASP A 151 4.15 8.87 -7.81
C ASP A 151 4.17 9.56 -6.44
N TYR A 152 4.93 10.65 -6.32
CA TYR A 152 5.10 11.31 -5.02
C TYR A 152 3.88 12.08 -4.57
N GLU A 153 3.07 12.55 -5.52
CA GLU A 153 1.78 13.19 -5.31
C GLU A 153 0.81 12.20 -4.66
N GLN A 154 0.63 11.03 -5.26
CA GLN A 154 -0.17 9.91 -4.75
C GLN A 154 0.31 9.44 -3.37
N ILE A 155 1.62 9.26 -3.19
CA ILE A 155 2.19 8.86 -1.89
C ILE A 155 1.92 9.94 -0.83
N SER A 156 2.02 11.22 -1.20
CA SER A 156 1.80 12.32 -0.26
C SER A 156 0.37 12.38 0.25
N GLU A 157 -0.60 12.16 -0.65
CA GLU A 157 -2.02 12.04 -0.31
C GLU A 157 -2.27 10.84 0.59
N LEU A 158 -1.72 9.68 0.21
CA LEU A 158 -1.91 8.43 0.94
C LEU A 158 -1.34 8.50 2.37
N MET A 159 -0.10 8.97 2.51
CA MET A 159 0.60 9.03 3.79
C MET A 159 0.26 10.29 4.61
N ASN A 160 -0.60 11.17 4.08
CA ASN A 160 -0.97 12.47 4.66
C ASN A 160 0.27 13.32 5.04
N ILE A 161 1.16 13.54 4.07
CA ILE A 161 2.36 14.37 4.19
C ILE A 161 2.45 15.33 3.00
N SER A 162 3.31 16.34 3.06
CA SER A 162 3.59 17.16 1.87
C SER A 162 4.34 16.34 0.80
N VAL A 163 4.15 16.67 -0.47
CA VAL A 163 4.94 16.11 -1.60
C VAL A 163 6.44 16.19 -1.30
N LYS A 164 6.93 17.37 -0.87
CA LYS A 164 8.32 17.57 -0.43
C LYS A 164 8.72 16.63 0.73
N GLY A 165 7.80 16.36 1.64
CA GLY A 165 7.95 15.38 2.71
C GLY A 165 8.11 13.96 2.19
N ALA A 166 7.29 13.55 1.21
CA ALA A 166 7.39 12.25 0.55
C ALA A 166 8.75 12.08 -0.16
N TYR A 167 9.19 13.06 -0.94
CA TYR A 167 10.54 13.07 -1.54
C TYR A 167 11.64 12.89 -0.49
N LYS A 168 11.59 13.68 0.59
CA LYS A 168 12.59 13.59 1.67
C LYS A 168 12.57 12.24 2.39
N LEU A 169 11.40 11.68 2.64
CA LEU A 169 11.25 10.40 3.32
C LEU A 169 11.78 9.26 2.44
N SER A 170 11.46 9.27 1.15
CA SER A 170 11.97 8.32 0.15
C SER A 170 13.50 8.41 0.03
N ALA A 171 14.05 9.62 -0.10
CA ALA A 171 15.49 9.84 -0.16
C ALA A 171 16.21 9.33 1.09
N ARG A 172 15.66 9.57 2.30
CA ARG A 172 16.21 9.03 3.55
C ARG A 172 16.10 7.52 3.64
N ALA A 173 15.04 6.92 3.11
CA ALA A 173 14.88 5.47 3.08
C ALA A 173 15.92 4.82 2.16
N LEU A 174 16.13 5.37 0.96
CA LEU A 174 17.20 4.94 0.06
C LEU A 174 18.59 5.10 0.68
N GLU A 175 18.86 6.24 1.33
CA GLU A 175 20.16 6.46 1.97
C GLU A 175 20.41 5.47 3.10
N ALA A 176 19.38 5.14 3.90
CA ALA A 176 19.49 4.10 4.91
C ALA A 176 19.80 2.74 4.28
N LEU A 177 19.10 2.36 3.20
CA LEU A 177 19.37 1.09 2.49
C LEU A 177 20.79 1.03 1.92
N LYS A 178 21.30 2.14 1.36
CA LYS A 178 22.70 2.22 0.87
C LYS A 178 23.69 1.93 1.99
N VAL A 179 23.51 2.54 3.17
CA VAL A 179 24.38 2.35 4.32
C VAL A 179 24.28 0.92 4.87
N ILE A 180 23.06 0.35 4.96
CA ILE A 180 22.85 -1.00 5.49
C ILE A 180 23.44 -2.06 4.55
N LEU A 181 23.31 -1.88 3.24
CA LEU A 181 23.77 -2.84 2.23
C LEU A 181 25.22 -2.62 1.81
N ASP A 182 25.82 -1.49 2.18
CA ASP A 182 27.15 -1.04 1.75
C ASP A 182 27.31 -1.00 0.22
N VAL A 183 26.31 -0.41 -0.46
CA VAL A 183 26.30 -0.28 -1.93
C VAL A 183 25.80 1.11 -2.36
N ASP A 184 26.05 1.46 -3.62
CA ASP A 184 25.54 2.69 -4.21
C ASP A 184 24.02 2.67 -4.50
N ALA A 185 23.47 3.83 -4.82
CA ALA A 185 22.04 4.00 -5.05
C ALA A 185 21.51 3.19 -6.25
N ALA A 186 22.28 3.06 -7.32
CA ALA A 186 21.86 2.32 -8.50
C ALA A 186 21.75 0.83 -8.18
N MET A 187 22.68 0.30 -7.38
CA MET A 187 22.63 -1.08 -6.92
C MET A 187 21.43 -1.33 -6.00
N VAL A 188 21.10 -0.41 -5.08
CA VAL A 188 19.87 -0.53 -4.25
C VAL A 188 18.62 -0.61 -5.13
N LEU A 189 18.50 0.26 -6.14
CA LEU A 189 17.35 0.27 -7.04
C LEU A 189 17.26 -1.04 -7.84
N LEU A 190 18.39 -1.57 -8.31
CA LEU A 190 18.44 -2.85 -9.00
C LEU A 190 18.00 -4.00 -8.07
N MET A 191 18.47 -4.01 -6.82
CA MET A 191 18.06 -5.01 -5.82
C MET A 191 16.57 -4.95 -5.51
N LEU A 192 15.99 -3.76 -5.37
CA LEU A 192 14.54 -3.58 -5.16
C LEU A 192 13.75 -4.07 -6.38
N PHE A 193 14.22 -3.79 -7.59
CA PHE A 193 13.59 -4.25 -8.83
C PHE A 193 13.64 -5.77 -8.97
N GLN A 194 14.80 -6.38 -8.71
CA GLN A 194 14.95 -7.84 -8.74
C GLN A 194 14.08 -8.51 -7.69
N TYR A 195 14.06 -7.97 -6.46
CA TYR A 195 13.22 -8.49 -5.38
C TYR A 195 11.74 -8.42 -5.74
N LYS A 196 11.27 -7.31 -6.33
CA LYS A 196 9.91 -7.19 -6.85
C LYS A 196 9.60 -8.29 -7.87
N SER A 197 10.48 -8.51 -8.86
CA SER A 197 10.26 -9.49 -9.93
C SER A 197 10.25 -10.95 -9.46
N GLN A 198 10.83 -11.27 -8.31
CA GLN A 198 10.77 -12.62 -7.75
C GLN A 198 9.47 -12.89 -6.99
N ILE A 199 8.77 -11.81 -6.63
CA ILE A 199 7.64 -11.82 -5.71
C ILE A 199 6.31 -11.65 -6.45
N PHE A 200 6.32 -10.93 -7.57
CA PHE A 200 5.19 -10.64 -8.45
C PHE A 200 5.44 -11.22 -9.84
#